data_AF-A0A7S1X3R3-F1
#
_entry.id   AF-A0A7S1X3R3-F1
#
_cell.length_a   1.000
_cell.length_b   1.000
_cell.length_c   1.000
_cell.angle_alpha   90.00
_cell.angle_beta   90.00
_cell.angle_gamma   90.00
#
_symmetry.space_group_name_H-M   'P 1'
#
loop_
_entity.id
_entity.type
_entity.pdbx_description
1 polymer ?
#
loop_
_entity_poly.entity_id
_entity_poly.type
_entity_poly.pdbx_seq_one_letter_code
_entity_poly.pdbx_strand_id
1 'polypeptide(L)'
;WKDYLLMEVDTALLEELQDHGAAFKSEPDGAAVLCTASRTFNAKSVETTNLLMLLPPAQEGVECEDVENTPPGEPGASQGGLQTQVARNETADTRSRVIVTATADRHFELVETAPKLGVLAEMLAEDPYSGNEARTGGREAGYTFAELLERVPCSEQQLRAA
;
A
#
# COMPACT_ATOMS: atom_id res chain seq x y z
N TRP A 1 3.65 -7.88 16.41
CA TRP A 1 4.40 -6.89 15.63
C TRP A 1 3.61 -6.72 14.35
N LYS A 2 3.18 -5.49 14.04
CA LYS A 2 2.46 -5.22 12.78
C LYS A 2 3.50 -4.66 11.81
N ASP A 3 3.69 -5.34 10.70
CA ASP A 3 4.57 -4.87 9.63
C ASP A 3 3.74 -3.91 8.76
N TYR A 4 4.01 -2.61 8.89
CA TYR A 4 3.37 -1.58 8.08
C TYR A 4 4.23 -1.32 6.84
N LEU A 5 3.59 -1.35 5.67
CA LEU A 5 4.21 -1.01 4.39
C LEU A 5 3.49 0.20 3.80
N LEU A 6 4.26 1.12 3.23
CA LEU A 6 3.73 2.29 2.53
C LEU A 6 3.58 1.96 1.04
N MET A 7 2.46 2.36 0.46
CA MET A 7 2.18 2.21 -0.97
C MET A 7 1.69 3.54 -1.52
N GLU A 8 2.26 3.95 -2.64
CA GLU A 8 1.84 5.15 -3.35
C GLU A 8 0.57 4.86 -4.14
N VAL A 9 -0.44 5.70 -3.94
CA VAL A 9 -1.77 5.54 -4.52
C VAL A 9 -2.24 6.91 -4.98
N ASP A 10 -2.57 7.04 -6.28
CA ASP A 10 -3.21 8.24 -6.80
C ASP A 10 -4.69 8.31 -6.44
N THR A 11 -5.33 9.46 -6.65
CA THR A 11 -6.75 9.67 -6.26
C THR A 11 -7.70 8.69 -6.95
N ALA A 12 -7.49 8.40 -8.23
CA ALA A 12 -8.40 7.53 -8.99
C ALA A 12 -8.26 6.07 -8.53
N LEU A 13 -7.03 5.63 -8.27
CA LEU A 13 -6.75 4.31 -7.73
C LEU A 13 -7.27 4.18 -6.30
N LEU A 14 -7.19 5.23 -5.48
CA LEU A 14 -7.72 5.23 -4.12
C LEU A 14 -9.23 5.02 -4.10
N GLU A 15 -9.96 5.72 -4.98
CA GLU A 15 -11.41 5.53 -5.15
C GLU A 15 -11.74 4.08 -5.55
N GLU A 16 -11.05 3.53 -6.55
CA GLU A 16 -11.25 2.15 -6.99
C GLU A 16 -10.96 1.13 -5.86
N LEU A 17 -9.90 1.35 -5.09
CA LEU A 17 -9.52 0.49 -3.97
C LEU A 17 -10.55 0.52 -2.83
N GLN A 18 -11.20 1.66 -2.59
CA GLN A 18 -12.24 1.79 -1.57
C GLN A 18 -13.53 1.08 -1.98
N ASP A 19 -13.91 1.15 -3.26
CA ASP A 19 -15.17 0.60 -3.75
C ASP A 19 -15.09 -0.90 -4.07
N HIS A 20 -13.97 -1.36 -4.61
CA HIS A 20 -13.84 -2.71 -5.16
C HIS A 20 -12.69 -3.52 -4.53
N GLY A 21 -11.79 -2.87 -3.81
CA GLY A 21 -10.59 -3.51 -3.27
C GLY A 21 -9.56 -3.88 -4.35
N ALA A 22 -8.57 -4.66 -3.94
CA ALA A 22 -7.56 -5.22 -4.83
C ALA A 22 -7.02 -6.54 -4.28
N ALA A 23 -6.37 -7.31 -5.16
CA ALA A 23 -5.74 -8.58 -4.83
C ALA A 23 -4.28 -8.59 -5.29
N PHE A 24 -3.38 -9.03 -4.43
CA PHE A 24 -2.03 -9.40 -4.85
C PHE A 24 -2.06 -10.81 -5.45
N LYS A 25 -1.54 -10.94 -6.66
CA LYS A 25 -1.45 -12.21 -7.39
C LYS A 25 0.00 -12.44 -7.82
N SER A 26 0.42 -13.70 -7.89
CA SER A 26 1.77 -14.04 -8.34
C SER A 26 1.74 -15.36 -9.11
N GLU A 27 2.59 -15.47 -10.12
CA GLU A 27 2.96 -16.77 -10.69
C GLU A 27 3.96 -17.47 -9.74
N PRO A 28 4.08 -18.81 -9.77
CA PRO A 28 4.99 -19.56 -8.91
C PRO A 28 6.44 -19.06 -8.94
N ASP A 29 6.91 -18.63 -10.12
CA ASP A 29 8.26 -18.09 -10.34
C ASP A 29 8.24 -16.61 -10.75
N GLY A 30 7.09 -15.94 -10.65
CA GLY A 30 6.89 -14.58 -11.15
C GLY A 30 6.88 -13.52 -10.05
N ALA A 31 7.11 -12.27 -10.44
CA ALA A 31 6.89 -11.13 -9.57
C ALA A 31 5.41 -10.98 -9.20
N ALA A 32 5.14 -10.60 -7.95
CA ALA A 32 3.79 -10.29 -7.50
C ALA A 32 3.26 -9.03 -8.20
N VAL A 33 2.01 -9.10 -8.63
CA VAL A 33 1.25 -7.99 -9.21
C VAL A 33 0.10 -7.62 -8.30
N LEU A 34 -0.28 -6.35 -8.28
CA LEU A 34 -1.52 -5.87 -7.68
C LEU A 34 -2.58 -5.77 -8.78
N CYS A 35 -3.70 -6.45 -8.59
CA CYS A 35 -4.84 -6.39 -9.51
C CYS A 35 -5.99 -5.65 -8.83
N THR A 36 -6.46 -4.57 -9.45
CA THR A 36 -7.74 -3.93 -9.11
C THR A 36 -8.87 -4.55 -9.93
N ALA A 37 -10.07 -3.97 -9.88
CA ALA A 37 -11.17 -4.40 -10.73
C ALA A 37 -10.85 -4.19 -12.22
N SER A 38 -10.16 -3.09 -12.54
CA SER A 38 -9.90 -2.66 -13.92
C SER A 38 -8.45 -2.86 -14.39
N ARG A 39 -7.45 -2.67 -13.53
CA ARG A 39 -6.03 -2.58 -13.92
C ARG A 39 -5.13 -3.55 -13.17
N THR A 40 -3.96 -3.79 -13.74
CA THR A 40 -2.90 -4.61 -13.14
C THR A 40 -1.62 -3.79 -13.03
N PHE A 41 -0.96 -3.87 -11.87
CA PHE A 41 0.22 -3.09 -11.54
C PHE A 41 1.34 -4.00 -11.04
N ASN A 42 2.59 -3.70 -11.40
CA ASN A 42 3.76 -4.19 -10.68
C ASN A 42 4.02 -3.30 -9.47
N ALA A 43 4.27 -3.90 -8.30
CA ALA A 43 4.69 -3.18 -7.11
C ALA A 43 6.22 -3.08 -7.08
N LYS A 44 6.75 -1.86 -7.17
CA LYS A 44 8.18 -1.57 -7.15
C LYS A 44 8.58 -0.98 -5.81
N SER A 45 9.46 -1.66 -5.08
CA SER A 45 10.03 -1.12 -3.84
C SER A 45 11.00 0.01 -4.14
N VAL A 46 10.83 1.15 -3.46
CA VAL A 46 11.69 2.33 -3.55
C VAL A 46 12.17 2.71 -2.17
N GLU A 47 13.49 2.69 -1.97
CA GLU A 47 14.13 3.09 -0.73
C GLU A 47 14.18 4.61 -0.60
N THR A 48 14.12 5.09 0.64
CA THR A 48 14.25 6.51 0.97
C THR A 48 15.32 6.71 2.03
N THR A 49 16.06 7.82 1.91
CA THR A 49 17.02 8.25 2.93
C THR A 49 16.35 9.00 4.08
N ASN A 50 15.08 9.37 3.93
CA ASN A 50 14.31 10.06 4.95
C ASN A 50 13.74 9.06 5.96
N LEU A 51 13.78 9.42 7.23
CA LEU A 51 13.14 8.65 8.28
C LEU A 51 11.63 8.91 8.25
N LEU A 52 10.86 7.98 7.71
CA LEU A 52 9.40 8.05 7.74
C LEU A 52 8.88 7.40 9.03
N MET A 53 8.06 8.14 9.78
CA MET A 53 7.45 7.67 11.03
C MET A 53 5.94 7.66 10.89
N LEU A 54 5.32 6.51 11.15
CA LEU A 54 3.87 6.36 11.20
C LEU A 54 3.38 6.64 12.62
N LEU A 55 2.47 7.59 12.71
CA LEU A 55 1.88 8.05 13.95
C LEU A 55 0.44 7.53 14.02
N PRO A 56 -0.03 7.08 15.19
CA PRO A 56 -1.44 6.82 15.37
C PRO A 56 -2.22 8.14 15.23
N PRO A 57 -3.50 8.12 14.85
CA PRO A 57 -4.33 9.32 14.89
C PRO A 57 -4.28 9.92 16.29
N ALA A 58 -4.27 11.25 16.37
CA ALA A 58 -4.34 11.95 17.65
C ALA A 58 -5.57 11.47 18.41
N GLN A 59 -5.40 11.09 19.68
CA GLN A 59 -6.55 10.82 20.54
C GLN A 59 -7.29 12.15 20.72
N GLU A 60 -8.58 12.19 20.36
CA GLU A 60 -9.42 13.36 20.61
C GLU A 60 -9.31 13.75 22.10
N GLY A 61 -8.91 15.00 22.37
CA GLY A 61 -8.69 15.53 23.72
C GLY A 61 -7.24 15.83 24.11
N VAL A 62 -6.26 15.57 23.23
CA VAL A 62 -4.90 16.06 23.42
C VAL A 62 -4.76 17.45 22.79
N GLU A 63 -5.06 18.49 23.56
CA GLU A 63 -4.77 19.87 23.18
C GLU A 63 -3.25 20.09 23.28
N CYS A 64 -2.57 20.06 22.13
CA CYS A 64 -1.20 20.54 22.05
C CYS A 64 -1.27 22.07 22.09
N GLU A 65 -0.93 22.68 23.23
CA GLU A 65 -0.81 24.15 23.29
C GLU A 65 0.27 24.61 22.30
N ASP A 66 -0.14 25.40 21.29
CA ASP A 66 0.75 26.08 20.36
C ASP A 66 1.55 27.15 21.11
N VAL A 67 2.65 26.75 21.73
CA VAL A 67 3.55 27.72 22.37
C VAL A 67 4.30 28.46 21.28
N GLU A 68 3.98 29.75 21.14
CA GLU A 68 4.69 30.71 20.30
C GLU A 68 6.20 30.59 20.56
N ASN A 69 6.96 30.25 19.51
CA ASN A 69 8.42 30.17 19.59
C ASN A 69 8.97 31.58 19.84
N THR A 70 9.12 31.95 21.11
CA THR A 70 9.73 33.24 21.47
C THR A 70 11.19 33.19 21.00
N PRO A 71 11.64 34.15 20.15
CA PRO A 71 13.02 34.18 19.69
C PRO A 71 14.00 34.30 20.88
N PRO A 72 15.25 33.84 20.74
CA PRO A 72 16.28 34.10 21.74
C PRO A 72 16.38 35.62 21.97
N GLY A 73 16.23 36.05 23.23
CA GLY A 73 16.35 37.46 23.59
C GLY A 73 17.71 38.05 23.20
N GLU A 74 17.75 39.37 23.01
CA GLU A 74 18.90 40.10 22.48
C GLU A 74 20.23 39.76 23.21
N PRO A 75 21.35 39.63 22.47
CA PRO A 75 22.65 39.31 23.04
C PRO A 75 23.13 40.46 23.94
N GLY A 76 23.03 40.28 25.26
CA GLY A 76 23.48 41.24 26.27
C GLY A 76 22.65 41.29 27.56
N ALA A 77 21.44 40.73 27.56
CA ALA A 77 20.64 40.59 28.78
C ALA A 77 21.17 39.43 29.64
N SER A 78 22.19 39.72 30.44
CA SER A 78 22.74 38.80 31.43
C SER A 78 21.74 38.57 32.57
N GLN A 79 20.83 37.59 32.42
CA GLN A 79 20.27 36.85 33.55
C GLN A 79 19.39 35.63 33.18
N GLY A 80 19.11 35.36 31.90
CA GLY A 80 18.07 34.40 31.55
C GLY A 80 18.51 33.09 30.88
N GLY A 81 19.72 32.98 30.33
CA GLY A 81 20.04 31.91 29.37
C GLY A 81 19.77 30.48 29.89
N LEU A 82 20.20 30.18 31.12
CA LEU A 82 19.97 28.87 31.74
C LEU A 82 18.52 28.71 32.23
N GLN A 83 17.94 29.74 32.87
CA GLN A 83 16.53 29.70 33.30
C GLN A 83 15.56 29.53 32.13
N THR A 84 15.77 30.21 31.01
CA THR A 84 14.95 30.09 29.80
C THR A 84 15.06 28.69 29.20
N GLN A 85 16.24 28.06 29.25
CA GLN A 85 16.42 26.68 28.80
C GLN A 85 15.75 25.66 29.74
N VAL A 86 15.86 25.85 31.05
CA VAL A 86 15.21 24.99 32.05
C VAL A 86 13.69 25.07 31.91
N ALA A 87 13.12 26.28 31.84
CA ALA A 87 11.69 26.47 31.63
C ALA A 87 11.21 25.80 30.31
N ARG A 88 11.99 25.93 29.22
CA ARG A 88 11.66 25.31 27.93
C ARG A 88 11.68 23.77 27.98
N ASN A 89 12.61 23.19 28.74
CA ASN A 89 12.67 21.75 28.96
C ASN A 89 11.55 21.26 29.87
N GLU A 90 11.21 22.01 30.93
CA GLU A 90 10.08 21.70 31.82
C GLU A 90 8.75 21.73 31.07
N THR A 91 8.52 22.73 30.21
CA THR A 91 7.35 22.80 29.32
C THR A 91 7.35 21.68 28.27
N ALA A 92 8.53 21.21 27.84
CA ALA A 92 8.61 20.09 26.91
C ALA A 92 8.29 18.75 27.57
N ASP A 93 8.62 18.57 28.86
CA ASP A 93 8.37 17.33 29.60
C ASP A 93 6.89 17.16 29.99
N THR A 94 6.14 18.26 30.11
CA THR A 94 4.68 18.25 30.28
C THR A 94 3.90 17.99 29.00
N ARG A 95 4.54 17.95 27.82
CA ARG A 95 3.85 17.66 26.55
C ARG A 95 3.43 16.20 26.46
N SER A 96 2.27 16.00 25.86
CA SER A 96 1.79 14.69 25.44
C SER A 96 2.82 14.03 24.52
N ARG A 97 3.35 12.89 24.97
CA ARG A 97 4.31 12.10 24.21
C ARG A 97 3.65 11.52 22.97
N VAL A 98 4.32 11.69 21.84
CA VAL A 98 3.92 11.07 20.59
C VAL A 98 4.58 9.69 20.49
N ILE A 99 3.77 8.66 20.29
CA ILE A 99 4.26 7.28 20.13
C ILE A 99 4.34 6.97 18.64
N VAL A 100 5.54 6.63 18.17
CA VAL A 100 5.74 6.15 16.80
C VAL A 100 5.25 4.70 16.74
N THR A 101 4.28 4.44 15.86
CA THR A 101 3.70 3.10 15.67
C THR A 101 4.62 2.23 14.81
N ALA A 102 5.21 2.81 13.77
CA ALA A 102 6.15 2.13 12.89
C ALA A 102 7.08 3.14 12.21
N THR A 103 8.21 2.64 11.71
CA THR A 103 9.11 3.38 10.83
C THR A 103 9.15 2.70 9.47
N ALA A 104 9.22 3.47 8.39
CA ALA A 104 9.39 2.96 7.04
C ALA A 104 10.67 3.53 6.42
N ASP A 105 11.46 2.64 5.82
CA ASP A 105 12.68 2.95 5.06
C ASP A 105 12.45 2.88 3.54
N ARG A 106 11.25 2.45 3.12
CA ARG A 106 10.85 2.29 1.73
C ARG A 106 9.34 2.44 1.56
N HIS A 107 8.92 2.72 0.33
CA HIS A 107 7.53 2.65 -0.12
C HIS A 107 7.43 1.85 -1.42
N PHE A 108 6.23 1.40 -1.74
CA PHE A 108 5.93 0.72 -3.01
C PHE A 108 5.29 1.69 -3.99
N GLU A 109 5.90 1.83 -5.16
CA GLU A 109 5.31 2.50 -6.32
C GLU A 109 4.55 1.47 -7.17
N LEU A 110 3.38 1.85 -7.67
CA LEU A 110 2.59 1.01 -8.56
C LEU A 110 2.82 1.41 -10.01
N VAL A 111 3.33 0.48 -10.82
CA VAL A 111 3.58 0.68 -12.25
C VAL A 111 2.59 -0.14 -13.04
N GLU A 112 1.69 0.52 -13.78
CA GLU A 112 0.71 -0.16 -14.60
C GLU A 112 1.39 -1.08 -15.63
N THR A 113 0.86 -2.28 -15.78
CA THR A 113 1.44 -3.30 -16.64
C THR A 113 0.36 -4.04 -17.42
N ALA A 114 0.74 -4.53 -18.60
CA ALA A 114 -0.13 -5.34 -19.42
C ALA A 114 -0.45 -6.67 -18.70
N PRO A 115 -1.68 -7.19 -18.83
CA PRO A 115 -2.06 -8.46 -18.23
C PRO A 115 -1.20 -9.59 -18.80
N LYS A 116 -0.65 -10.45 -17.92
CA LYS A 116 0.12 -11.61 -18.34
C LYS A 116 -0.81 -12.78 -18.64
N LEU A 117 -1.28 -12.86 -19.89
CA LEU A 117 -2.24 -13.88 -20.34
C LEU A 117 -1.58 -15.21 -20.76
N GLY A 118 -0.27 -15.37 -20.60
CA GLY A 118 0.43 -16.62 -20.93
C GLY A 118 -0.15 -17.81 -20.15
N VAL A 119 -0.36 -17.62 -18.84
CA VAL A 119 -0.99 -18.63 -17.97
C VAL A 119 -2.40 -18.98 -18.43
N LEU A 120 -3.18 -17.99 -18.88
CA LEU A 120 -4.52 -18.22 -19.41
C LEU A 120 -4.47 -19.13 -20.65
N ALA A 121 -3.56 -18.83 -21.59
CA ALA A 121 -3.40 -19.62 -22.81
C ALA A 121 -2.99 -21.07 -22.50
N GLU A 122 -2.06 -21.27 -21.56
CA GLU A 122 -1.65 -22.60 -21.11
C GLU A 122 -2.81 -23.37 -20.48
N MET A 123 -3.55 -22.74 -19.56
CA MET A 123 -4.71 -23.37 -18.91
C MET A 123 -5.81 -23.75 -19.93
N LEU A 124 -6.09 -22.88 -20.91
CA LEU A 124 -7.10 -23.15 -21.94
C LEU A 124 -6.62 -24.20 -22.96
N ALA A 125 -5.32 -24.33 -23.17
CA ALA A 125 -4.76 -25.35 -24.06
C ALA A 125 -4.85 -26.77 -23.47
N GLU A 126 -5.03 -26.92 -22.16
CA GLU A 126 -5.20 -28.23 -21.51
C GLU A 126 -6.49 -28.94 -21.93
N ASP A 127 -7.56 -28.19 -22.20
CA ASP A 127 -8.85 -28.73 -22.65
C ASP A 127 -9.45 -27.87 -23.78
N PRO A 128 -8.91 -28.01 -25.01
CA PRO A 128 -9.39 -27.24 -26.16
C PRO A 128 -10.84 -27.58 -26.50
N TYR A 129 -11.62 -26.55 -26.82
CA TYR A 129 -12.99 -26.74 -27.26
C TYR A 129 -13.04 -27.56 -28.56
N SER A 130 -13.63 -28.76 -28.50
CA SER A 130 -13.65 -29.72 -29.62
C SER A 130 -14.85 -29.55 -30.56
N GLY A 131 -15.76 -28.61 -30.30
CA GLY A 131 -16.93 -28.34 -31.15
C GLY A 131 -18.03 -29.40 -31.11
N ASN A 132 -17.82 -30.52 -30.43
CA ASN A 132 -18.82 -31.56 -30.27
C ASN A 132 -19.55 -31.38 -28.93
N GLU A 133 -20.89 -31.36 -28.95
CA GLU A 133 -21.72 -31.18 -27.75
C GLU A 133 -21.52 -32.32 -26.72
N ALA A 134 -20.94 -33.44 -27.14
CA ALA A 134 -20.60 -34.57 -26.29
C ALA A 134 -19.14 -34.48 -25.81
N ARG A 135 -18.93 -33.87 -24.64
CA ARG A 135 -17.68 -34.02 -23.88
C ARG A 135 -17.57 -35.46 -23.37
N THR A 136 -16.89 -36.32 -24.13
CA THR A 136 -16.53 -37.69 -23.71
C THR A 136 -15.14 -37.69 -23.08
N GLY A 137 -15.00 -37.29 -21.81
CA GLY A 137 -13.75 -37.47 -21.09
C GLY A 137 -13.58 -36.69 -19.78
N GLY A 138 -13.58 -37.40 -18.66
CA GLY A 138 -12.76 -37.18 -17.45
C GLY A 138 -13.00 -35.97 -16.56
N ARG A 139 -13.20 -34.77 -17.11
CA ARG A 139 -13.41 -33.53 -16.33
C ARG A 139 -14.81 -33.00 -16.65
N GLU A 140 -15.76 -33.25 -15.76
CA GLU A 140 -17.19 -32.94 -15.97
C GLU A 140 -17.46 -31.44 -16.21
N ALA A 141 -16.53 -30.55 -15.84
CA ALA A 141 -16.61 -29.12 -16.07
C ALA A 141 -15.24 -28.56 -16.49
N GLY A 142 -15.23 -27.60 -17.42
CA GLY A 142 -14.02 -26.83 -17.75
C GLY A 142 -13.67 -25.88 -16.61
N TYR A 143 -12.71 -24.98 -16.83
CA TYR A 143 -12.40 -23.94 -15.85
C TYR A 143 -13.57 -22.97 -15.68
N THR A 144 -13.94 -22.67 -14.44
CA THR A 144 -14.88 -21.56 -14.18
C THR A 144 -14.16 -20.23 -14.34
N PHE A 145 -14.90 -19.16 -14.64
CA PHE A 145 -14.30 -17.82 -14.72
C PHE A 145 -13.60 -17.41 -13.41
N ALA A 146 -14.16 -17.81 -12.26
CA ALA A 146 -13.56 -17.55 -10.96
C ALA A 146 -12.21 -18.28 -10.80
N GLU A 147 -12.11 -19.54 -11.22
CA GLU A 147 -10.86 -20.31 -11.19
C GLU A 147 -9.79 -19.69 -12.10
N LEU A 148 -10.19 -19.20 -13.28
CA LEU A 148 -9.28 -18.47 -14.16
C LEU A 148 -8.81 -17.17 -13.51
N LEU A 149 -9.73 -16.40 -12.94
CA LEU A 149 -9.42 -15.11 -12.31
C LEU A 149 -8.49 -15.26 -11.09
N GLU A 150 -8.62 -16.35 -10.33
CA GLU A 150 -7.76 -16.62 -9.19
C GLU A 150 -6.33 -16.97 -9.61
N ARG A 151 -6.16 -17.69 -10.73
CA ARG A 151 -4.86 -18.20 -11.18
C ARG A 151 -4.14 -17.29 -12.15
N VAL A 152 -4.86 -16.49 -12.93
CA VAL A 152 -4.26 -15.58 -13.91
C VAL A 152 -3.96 -14.23 -13.26
N PRO A 153 -2.71 -13.75 -13.31
CA PRO A 153 -2.29 -12.47 -12.72
C PRO A 153 -2.76 -11.28 -13.56
N CYS A 154 -4.07 -11.03 -13.54
CA CYS A 154 -4.71 -9.90 -14.22
C CYS A 154 -5.97 -9.42 -13.47
N SER A 155 -6.45 -8.23 -13.84
CA SER A 155 -7.72 -7.70 -13.37
C SER A 155 -8.89 -8.45 -13.97
N GLU A 156 -10.07 -8.36 -13.33
CA GLU A 156 -11.27 -9.01 -13.85
C GLU A 156 -11.66 -8.45 -15.23
N GLN A 157 -11.62 -7.13 -15.41
CA GLN A 157 -11.96 -6.51 -16.69
C GLN A 157 -10.97 -6.91 -17.79
N GLN A 158 -9.68 -6.99 -17.49
CA GLN A 158 -8.67 -7.46 -18.44
C GLN A 158 -8.90 -8.91 -18.83
N LEU A 159 -9.26 -9.78 -17.88
CA LEU A 159 -9.57 -11.18 -18.17
C LEU A 159 -10.83 -11.32 -19.05
N ARG A 160 -11.84 -10.47 -18.86
CA ARG A 160 -13.06 -10.47 -19.68
C ARG A 160 -12.83 -9.96 -21.11
N ALA A 161 -11.83 -9.11 -21.30
CA ALA A 161 -11.49 -8.53 -22.59
C ALA A 161 -10.46 -9.36 -23.40
N ALA A 162 -9.90 -10.41 -22.78
CA ALA A 162 -8.89 -11.30 -23.35
C ALA A 162 -9.44 -12.21 -24.47
#